data_AF-A0A3D4SVI6-F1
#
_entry.id   AF-A0A3D4SVI6-F1
#
_cell.length_a   1.000
_cell.length_b   1.000
_cell.length_c   1.000
_cell.angle_alpha   90.00
_cell.angle_beta   90.00
_cell.angle_gamma   90.00
#
_symmetry.space_group_name_H-M   'P 1'
#
loop_
_entity.id
_entity.type
_entity.pdbx_description
1 polymer ?
#
loop_
_entity_poly.entity_id
_entity_poly.type
_entity_poly.pdbx_seq_one_letter_code
_entity_poly.pdbx_strand_id
1 'polypeptide(L)'
;VKPNGGNNAGHTVVVGGEKYELKLLPAGVLSENATPVIGNGCVVNLEALFEEIDGLEARGANASRLKVSANAQLVAPYHQTLDKVTERFLGKRAIGTTGRGIGPTYADKVSRIGIRAQDILDES
;
A
#
# COMPACT_ATOMS: atom_id res chain seq x y z
N VAL A 1 -0.33 -10.83 -8.15
CA VAL A 1 -0.98 -9.50 -8.25
C VAL A 1 -1.66 -9.19 -6.93
N LYS A 2 -1.55 -7.97 -6.39
CA LYS A 2 -2.38 -7.49 -5.28
C LYS A 2 -3.57 -6.70 -5.86
N PRO A 3 -4.82 -7.16 -5.70
CA PRO A 3 -5.95 -6.57 -6.42
C PRO A 3 -6.58 -5.37 -5.69
N ASN A 4 -6.50 -5.30 -4.36
CA ASN A 4 -7.16 -4.28 -3.54
C ASN A 4 -6.47 -4.12 -2.17
N GLY A 5 -7.05 -3.25 -1.33
CA GLY A 5 -6.51 -2.90 -0.01
C GLY A 5 -5.30 -1.98 -0.11
N GLY A 6 -4.51 -1.92 0.95
CA GLY A 6 -3.24 -1.19 1.00
C GLY A 6 -2.26 -1.89 1.92
N ASN A 7 -1.46 -1.10 2.63
CA ASN A 7 -0.50 -1.58 3.63
C ASN A 7 -1.18 -1.95 4.96
N ASN A 8 -2.51 -2.04 5.02
CA ASN A 8 -3.30 -2.49 6.17
C ASN A 8 -3.41 -4.01 6.30
N ALA A 9 -3.26 -4.72 5.19
CA ALA A 9 -3.12 -6.17 5.18
C ALA A 9 -1.64 -6.54 5.20
N GLY A 10 -1.31 -7.72 5.73
CA GLY A 10 0.04 -8.27 5.69
C GLY A 10 0.01 -9.79 5.64
N HIS A 11 1.09 -10.37 5.13
CA HIS A 11 1.32 -11.80 5.07
C HIS A 11 2.80 -12.08 5.29
N THR A 12 3.09 -13.14 6.04
CA THR A 12 4.46 -13.60 6.26
C THR A 12 4.75 -14.72 5.28
N VAL A 13 5.86 -14.61 4.55
CA VAL A 13 6.36 -15.64 3.64
C VAL A 13 7.69 -16.16 4.18
N VAL A 14 7.94 -17.46 4.03
CA VAL A 14 9.22 -18.07 4.37
C VAL A 14 9.90 -18.55 3.10
N VAL A 15 11.08 -18.03 2.81
CA VAL A 15 11.88 -18.38 1.63
C VAL A 15 13.29 -18.72 2.10
N GLY A 16 13.80 -19.91 1.76
CA GLY A 16 15.15 -20.32 2.15
C GLY A 16 15.39 -20.38 3.67
N GLY A 17 14.33 -20.56 4.48
CA GLY A 17 14.41 -20.55 5.95
C GLY A 17 14.30 -19.15 6.58
N GLU A 18 14.28 -18.08 5.78
CA GLU A 18 14.11 -16.72 6.26
C GLU A 18 12.66 -16.25 6.20
N LYS A 19 12.23 -15.49 7.21
CA LYS A 19 10.89 -14.90 7.28
C LYS A 19 10.87 -13.50 6.66
N TYR A 20 9.83 -13.20 5.89
CA TYR A 20 9.57 -11.92 5.26
C TYR A 20 8.13 -11.48 5.58
N GLU A 21 7.97 -10.32 6.21
CA GLU A 21 6.66 -9.74 6.49
C GLU A 21 6.31 -8.70 5.41
N LEU A 22 5.40 -9.07 4.52
CA LEU A 22 5.01 -8.23 3.40
C LEU A 22 3.63 -7.63 3.63
N LYS A 23 3.46 -6.34 3.36
CA LYS A 23 2.20 -5.61 3.56
C LYS A 23 1.61 -5.18 2.21
N LEU A 24 2.30 -4.30 1.51
CA LEU A 24 1.88 -3.78 0.22
C LEU A 24 2.45 -4.62 -0.93
N LEU A 25 3.67 -5.14 -0.79
CA LEU A 25 4.29 -5.93 -1.84
C LEU A 25 3.58 -7.29 -2.00
N PRO A 26 3.26 -7.72 -3.23
CA PRO A 26 2.81 -9.09 -3.48
C PRO A 26 3.93 -10.10 -3.17
N ALA A 27 3.61 -11.26 -2.59
CA ALA A 27 4.57 -12.36 -2.33
C ALA A 27 5.50 -12.71 -3.51
N GLY A 28 5.00 -12.55 -4.74
CA GLY A 28 5.77 -12.77 -5.97
C GLY A 28 7.02 -11.89 -6.12
N VAL A 29 7.20 -10.86 -5.29
CA VAL A 29 8.44 -10.06 -5.25
C VAL A 29 9.66 -10.88 -4.86
N LEU A 30 9.48 -11.96 -4.10
CA LEU A 30 10.55 -12.89 -3.71
C LEU A 30 10.82 -13.99 -4.74
N SER A 31 10.10 -14.00 -5.87
CA SER A 31 10.26 -15.02 -6.91
C SER A 31 10.96 -14.44 -8.14
N GLU A 32 11.99 -15.15 -8.63
CA GLU A 32 12.74 -14.77 -9.83
C GLU A 32 11.91 -14.80 -11.12
N ASN A 33 10.89 -15.64 -11.16
CA ASN A 33 10.08 -15.89 -12.36
C ASN A 33 8.75 -15.12 -12.37
N ALA A 34 8.51 -14.28 -11.36
CA ALA A 34 7.27 -13.52 -11.23
C ALA A 34 7.49 -12.01 -11.42
N THR A 35 6.52 -11.37 -12.06
CA THR A 35 6.39 -9.92 -12.07
C THR A 35 5.36 -9.53 -11.00
N PRO A 36 5.77 -8.99 -9.84
CA PRO A 36 4.83 -8.53 -8.83
C PRO A 36 4.11 -7.28 -9.34
N VAL A 37 2.79 -7.25 -9.16
CA VAL A 37 1.92 -6.14 -9.61
C VAL A 37 1.03 -5.66 -8.48
N ILE A 38 1.05 -4.35 -8.22
CA ILE A 38 0.05 -3.62 -7.41
C ILE A 38 -1.02 -3.09 -8.36
N GLY A 39 -2.24 -3.63 -8.26
CA GLY A 39 -3.34 -3.30 -9.15
C GLY A 39 -4.01 -1.95 -8.84
N ASN A 40 -4.83 -1.47 -9.77
CA ASN A 40 -5.58 -0.20 -9.67
C ASN A 40 -6.65 -0.20 -8.54
N GLY A 41 -7.00 -1.37 -8.04
CA GLY A 41 -7.89 -1.49 -6.89
C GLY A 41 -7.21 -1.15 -5.57
N CYS A 42 -5.87 -1.09 -5.51
CA CYS A 42 -5.14 -0.77 -4.29
C CYS A 42 -5.10 0.74 -3.98
N VAL A 43 -4.87 1.03 -2.70
CA VAL A 43 -4.43 2.34 -2.20
C VAL A 43 -2.97 2.22 -1.72
N VAL A 44 -2.11 3.10 -2.20
CA VAL A 44 -0.65 3.00 -2.08
C VAL A 44 -0.14 4.14 -1.22
N ASN A 45 0.38 3.80 -0.04
CA ASN A 45 1.22 4.71 0.70
C ASN A 45 2.65 4.57 0.17
N LEU A 46 3.20 5.64 -0.42
CA LEU A 46 4.53 5.60 -1.04
C LEU A 46 5.64 5.41 -0.01
N GLU A 47 5.57 6.09 1.14
CA GLU A 47 6.55 5.93 2.23
C GLU A 47 6.61 4.48 2.69
N ALA A 48 5.46 3.88 3.00
CA ALA A 48 5.41 2.47 3.41
C ALA A 48 5.83 1.50 2.30
N LEU A 49 5.61 1.84 1.02
CA LEU A 49 6.05 1.03 -0.11
C LEU A 49 7.57 1.03 -0.22
N PHE A 50 8.19 2.22 -0.18
CA PHE A 50 9.64 2.34 -0.27
C PHE A 50 10.34 1.74 0.95
N GLU A 51 9.82 1.93 2.17
CA GLU A 51 10.33 1.24 3.36
C GLU A 51 10.34 -0.30 3.18
N GLU A 52 9.28 -0.85 2.59
CA GLU A 52 9.16 -2.30 2.36
C GLU A 52 10.12 -2.78 1.26
N ILE A 53 10.32 -1.99 0.21
CA ILE A 53 11.30 -2.25 -0.86
C ILE A 53 12.72 -2.22 -0.29
N ASP A 54 13.09 -1.16 0.41
CA ASP A 54 14.42 -0.98 0.99
C ASP A 54 14.75 -2.12 1.97
N GLY A 55 13.77 -2.53 2.78
CA GLY A 55 13.91 -3.67 3.69
C GLY A 55 14.15 -5.02 2.99
N LEU A 56 13.59 -5.21 1.79
CA LEU A 56 13.85 -6.39 0.97
C LEU A 56 15.22 -6.32 0.29
N GLU A 57 15.57 -5.17 -0.29
CA GLU A 57 16.83 -4.99 -1.01
C GLU A 57 18.04 -5.06 -0.07
N ALA A 58 17.92 -4.55 1.16
CA ALA A 58 18.94 -4.69 2.20
C ALA A 58 19.24 -6.16 2.56
N ARG A 59 18.33 -7.09 2.24
CA ARG A 59 18.47 -8.54 2.44
C ARG A 59 18.85 -9.29 1.16
N GLY A 60 19.14 -8.57 0.07
CA GLY A 60 19.55 -9.14 -1.21
C GLY A 60 18.40 -9.60 -2.11
N ALA A 61 17.15 -9.34 -1.76
CA ALA A 61 16.02 -9.56 -2.67
C ALA A 61 15.96 -8.47 -3.75
N ASN A 62 15.34 -8.78 -4.89
CA ASN A 62 15.25 -7.86 -6.03
C ASN A 62 13.80 -7.41 -6.27
N ALA A 63 13.51 -6.13 -6.01
CA ALA A 63 12.19 -5.55 -6.20
C ALA A 63 12.00 -4.82 -7.55
N SER A 64 13.02 -4.73 -8.41
CA SER A 64 13.00 -3.97 -9.67
C SER A 64 11.91 -4.40 -10.67
N ARG A 65 11.42 -5.64 -10.56
CA ARG A 65 10.31 -6.16 -11.39
C ARG A 65 8.94 -5.64 -10.96
N LEU A 66 8.83 -4.94 -9.83
CA LEU A 66 7.57 -4.40 -9.34
C LEU A 66 6.92 -3.46 -10.36
N LYS A 67 5.65 -3.72 -10.64
CA LYS A 67 4.79 -2.83 -11.42
C LYS A 67 3.70 -2.28 -10.52
N VAL A 68 3.54 -0.96 -10.55
CA VAL A 68 2.44 -0.26 -9.88
C VAL A 68 1.50 0.27 -10.95
N SER A 69 0.21 -0.01 -10.81
CA SER A 69 -0.79 0.54 -11.72
C SER A 69 -0.82 2.06 -11.63
N ALA A 70 -0.74 2.74 -12.78
CA ALA A 70 -0.92 4.18 -12.90
C ALA A 70 -2.28 4.68 -12.33
N ASN A 71 -3.29 3.79 -12.27
CA ASN A 71 -4.62 4.06 -11.72
C ASN A 71 -4.77 3.72 -10.23
N ALA A 72 -3.72 3.24 -9.55
CA ALA A 72 -3.76 3.05 -8.10
C ALA A 72 -3.84 4.41 -7.40
N GLN A 73 -4.65 4.50 -6.35
CA GLN A 73 -4.84 5.73 -5.56
C GLN A 73 -3.73 5.86 -4.53
N LEU A 74 -3.31 7.09 -4.23
CA LEU A 74 -2.23 7.37 -3.29
C LEU A 74 -2.77 7.75 -1.92
N VAL A 75 -2.22 7.12 -0.89
CA VAL A 75 -2.51 7.46 0.50
C VAL A 75 -1.64 8.66 0.88
N ALA A 76 -2.19 9.86 0.76
CA ALA A 76 -1.59 11.07 1.30
C ALA A 76 -1.55 11.12 2.84
N PRO A 77 -0.66 11.92 3.47
CA PRO A 77 -0.56 12.03 4.92
C PRO A 77 -1.87 12.43 5.62
N TYR A 78 -2.66 13.31 5.00
CA TYR A 78 -3.95 13.74 5.58
C TYR A 78 -4.95 12.59 5.70
N HIS A 79 -4.91 11.58 4.83
CA HIS A 79 -5.78 10.41 4.95
C HIS A 79 -5.53 9.65 6.25
N GLN A 80 -4.26 9.50 6.65
CA GLN A 80 -3.90 8.84 7.91
C GLN A 80 -4.39 9.64 9.11
N THR A 81 -4.24 10.97 9.05
CA THR A 81 -4.74 11.87 10.10
C THR A 81 -6.26 11.79 10.20
N LEU A 82 -6.98 11.87 9.07
CA LEU A 82 -8.43 11.73 9.03
C LEU A 82 -8.88 10.40 9.62
N ASP A 83 -8.27 9.28 9.24
CA ASP A 83 -8.59 7.94 9.76
C ASP A 83 -8.49 7.90 11.30
N LYS A 84 -7.35 8.33 11.84
CA LYS A 84 -7.10 8.35 13.30
C LYS A 84 -8.04 9.30 14.05
N VAL A 85 -8.29 10.49 13.49
CA VAL A 85 -9.16 11.49 14.10
C VAL A 85 -10.61 11.00 14.08
N THR A 86 -11.12 10.53 12.95
CA THR A 86 -12.48 10.00 12.83
C THR A 86 -12.73 8.86 13.83
N GLU A 87 -11.81 7.89 13.92
CA GLU A 87 -11.91 6.81 14.92
C GLU A 87 -11.95 7.33 16.35
N ARG A 88 -11.09 8.30 16.69
CA ARG A 88 -11.08 8.93 18.02
C ARG A 88 -12.42 9.59 18.34
N PHE A 89 -13.02 10.30 17.39
CA PHE A 89 -14.30 11.00 17.59
C PHE A 89 -15.51 10.04 17.63
N LEU A 90 -15.41 8.85 17.01
CA LEU A 90 -16.44 7.82 17.13
C LEU A 90 -16.50 7.20 18.53
N GLY A 91 -15.40 7.25 19.31
CA GLY A 91 -15.34 6.78 20.69
C GLY A 91 -15.74 5.31 20.80
N LYS A 92 -16.80 5.01 21.57
CA LYS A 92 -17.32 3.64 21.73
C LYS A 92 -17.85 3.01 20.43
N ARG A 93 -18.05 3.81 19.38
CA ARG A 93 -18.50 3.35 18.05
C ARG A 93 -17.35 3.25 17.05
N ALA A 94 -16.10 3.33 17.49
CA ALA A 94 -14.94 3.14 16.65
C ALA A 94 -15.02 1.78 15.94
N ILE A 95 -14.55 1.73 14.70
CA ILE A 95 -14.58 0.54 13.85
C ILE A 95 -13.39 -0.39 14.18
N GLY A 96 -12.29 0.17 14.68
CA GLY A 96 -11.01 -0.50 14.85
C GLY A 96 -10.18 -0.44 13.58
N THR A 97 -10.10 0.72 12.92
CA THR A 97 -9.29 0.85 11.70
C THR A 97 -7.79 0.71 12.01
N THR A 98 -6.99 0.42 10.98
CA THR A 98 -5.52 0.36 11.14
C THR A 98 -4.87 1.75 11.31
N GLY A 99 -5.63 2.84 11.18
CA GLY A 99 -5.11 4.21 11.20
C GLY A 99 -4.16 4.55 10.06
N ARG A 100 -4.15 3.73 8.99
CA ARG A 100 -3.26 3.87 7.82
C ARG A 100 -3.88 4.66 6.68
N GLY A 101 -5.07 5.25 6.85
CA GLY A 101 -5.69 6.11 5.85
C GLY A 101 -6.40 5.36 4.73
N ILE A 102 -6.66 4.06 4.88
CA ILE A 102 -7.26 3.22 3.84
C ILE A 102 -8.68 3.68 3.51
N GLY A 103 -9.52 3.83 4.55
CA GLY A 103 -10.91 4.27 4.39
C GLY A 103 -11.01 5.64 3.72
N PRO A 104 -10.35 6.69 4.27
CA PRO A 104 -10.33 8.01 3.65
C PRO A 104 -9.83 8.01 2.21
N THR A 105 -8.77 7.25 1.87
CA THR A 105 -8.27 7.19 0.49
C THR A 105 -9.30 6.56 -0.47
N TYR A 106 -10.04 5.52 -0.03
CA TYR A 106 -11.15 4.99 -0.82
C TYR A 106 -12.33 5.95 -0.92
N ALA A 107 -12.59 6.77 0.11
CA ALA A 107 -13.63 7.80 0.05
C ALA A 107 -13.30 8.84 -1.03
N ASP A 108 -12.04 9.27 -1.11
CA ASP A 108 -11.56 10.22 -2.13
C ASP A 108 -11.59 9.61 -3.53
N LYS A 109 -11.26 8.31 -3.66
CA LYS A 109 -11.40 7.54 -4.90
C LYS A 109 -12.82 7.57 -5.43
N VAL A 110 -13.80 7.25 -4.57
CA VAL A 110 -15.22 7.20 -4.96
C VAL A 110 -15.77 8.60 -5.22
N SER A 111 -15.27 9.60 -4.48
CA SER A 111 -15.63 11.01 -4.65
C SER A 111 -15.01 11.63 -5.91
N ARG A 112 -14.02 10.96 -6.53
CA ARG A 112 -13.28 11.39 -7.73
C ARG A 112 -12.37 12.61 -7.47
N ILE A 113 -11.87 12.73 -6.25
CA ILE A 113 -10.94 13.80 -5.84
C ILE A 113 -9.56 13.27 -5.43
N GLY A 114 -9.42 11.95 -5.29
CA GLY A 114 -8.17 11.34 -4.86
C GLY A 114 -7.08 11.33 -5.93
N ILE A 115 -5.84 11.51 -5.48
CA ILE A 115 -4.62 11.53 -6.30
C ILE A 115 -4.21 10.10 -6.65
N ARG A 116 -3.95 9.81 -7.92
CA ARG A 116 -3.47 8.52 -8.41
C ARG A 116 -1.97 8.56 -8.70
N ALA A 117 -1.37 7.37 -8.86
CA ALA A 117 0.05 7.23 -9.17
C ALA A 117 0.47 7.94 -10.48
N GLN A 118 -0.42 8.05 -11.47
CA GLN A 118 -0.12 8.81 -12.69
C GLN A 118 -0.11 10.33 -12.45
N ASP A 119 -0.94 10.81 -11.53
CA ASP A 119 -1.14 12.25 -11.32
C ASP A 119 0.10 12.90 -10.68
N ILE A 120 0.97 12.13 -10.02
CA ILE A 120 2.27 12.62 -9.49
C ILE A 120 3.41 12.61 -10.52
N LEU A 121 3.18 12.00 -11.69
CA LEU A 121 4.12 12.00 -12.82
C LEU A 121 3.77 13.07 -13.85
N ASP A 122 2.65 13.76 -13.64
CA ASP A 122 2.15 14.82 -14.51
C ASP A 122 2.40 16.17 -13.83
N GLU A 123 3.20 17.03 -14.46
CA GLU A 123 3.51 18.38 -13.96
C GLU A 123 2.44 19.41 -14.37
N SER A 124 1.51 19.04 -15.25
CA SER A 124 0.54 19.96 -15.86
C SER A 124 -0.72 20.24 -15.03
#